data_AF-A0A2D7VYT1-F1
#
_entry.id   AF-A0A2D7VYT1-F1
#
_cell.length_a   1.000
_cell.length_b   1.000
_cell.length_c   1.000
_cell.angle_alpha   90.00
_cell.angle_beta   90.00
_cell.angle_gamma   90.00
#
_symmetry.space_group_name_H-M   'P 1'
#
loop_
_entity.id
_entity.type
_entity.pdbx_description
1 polymer ?
#
loop_
_entity_poly.entity_id
_entity_poly.type
_entity_poly.pdbx_seq_one_letter_code
_entity_poly.pdbx_strand_id
1 'polypeptide(L)' 'MLRKIKVYGALKKFLDWETGTFLADISNVAEVGRFLVANWPSVEKHMQDQHYKVFVGSYNVSEEELNLPIGQTEEI' A
#
# COMPACT_ATOMS: atom_id res chain seq x y z
N MET A 1 3.30 -10.62 9.51
CA MET A 1 2.84 -11.73 8.66
C MET A 1 2.98 -11.37 7.19
N LEU A 2 3.23 -12.35 6.31
CA LEU A 2 3.23 -12.13 4.85
C LEU A 2 1.84 -11.74 4.35
N ARG A 3 1.76 -10.60 3.65
CA ARG A 3 0.53 -10.09 3.04
C ARG A 3 0.75 -9.75 1.58
N LYS A 4 -0.34 -9.82 0.82
CA LYS A 4 -0.37 -9.47 -0.61
C LYS A 4 -0.68 -7.99 -0.78
N ILE A 5 0.26 -7.26 -1.37
CA ILE A 5 0.10 -5.85 -1.75
C ILE A 5 -0.27 -5.80 -3.23
N LYS A 6 -1.29 -5.03 -3.59
CA LYS A 6 -1.64 -4.76 -4.99
C LYS A 6 -1.66 -3.26 -5.23
N VAL A 7 -0.99 -2.82 -6.28
CA VAL A 7 -0.95 -1.42 -6.71
C VAL A 7 -1.74 -1.25 -8.01
N TYR A 8 -2.38 -0.09 -8.15
CA TYR A 8 -3.30 0.20 -9.25
C TYR A 8 -3.06 1.60 -9.83
N GLY A 9 -3.72 1.89 -10.95
CA GLY A 9 -3.76 3.23 -11.52
C GLY A 9 -2.39 3.79 -11.89
N ALA A 10 -2.16 5.07 -11.55
CA ALA A 10 -0.92 5.78 -11.86
C ALA A 10 0.30 5.14 -11.19
N LEU A 11 0.16 4.70 -9.94
CA LEU A 11 1.26 4.08 -9.19
C LEU A 11 1.74 2.78 -9.87
N LYS A 12 0.82 1.95 -10.35
CA LYS A 12 1.18 0.73 -11.10
C LYS A 12 1.89 1.08 -12.42
N LYS A 13 1.44 2.10 -13.15
CA LYS A 13 2.10 2.53 -14.40
C LYS A 13 3.51 3.05 -14.13
N PHE A 14 3.71 3.72 -13.01
CA PHE A 14 5.01 4.24 -12.59
C PHE A 14 5.98 3.12 -12.21
N LEU A 15 5.52 2.12 -11.46
CA LEU A 15 6.32 1.00 -10.94
C LEU A 15 6.60 -0.12 -11.95
N ASP A 16 6.30 0.09 -13.23
CA ASP A 16 6.20 -0.90 -14.29
C ASP A 16 4.89 -1.73 -14.26
N TRP A 17 4.21 -1.78 -15.41
CA TRP A 17 2.83 -2.26 -15.55
C TRP A 17 2.71 -3.79 -15.44
N GLU A 18 3.81 -4.52 -15.61
CA GLU A 18 3.84 -5.97 -15.44
C GLU A 18 3.83 -6.37 -13.96
N THR A 19 4.49 -5.58 -13.09
CA THR A 19 4.60 -5.86 -11.66
C THR A 19 3.66 -4.99 -10.83
N GLY A 20 2.43 -5.46 -10.61
CA GLY A 20 1.43 -4.75 -9.79
C GLY A 20 1.07 -5.45 -8.48
N THR A 21 1.80 -6.50 -8.11
CA THR A 21 1.45 -7.37 -6.98
C THR A 21 2.71 -7.89 -6.31
N PHE A 22 2.78 -7.75 -4.99
CA PHE A 22 3.94 -8.09 -4.18
C PHE A 22 3.53 -8.88 -2.94
N LEU A 23 4.47 -9.61 -2.36
CA LEU A 23 4.33 -10.24 -1.05
C LEU A 23 5.35 -9.58 -0.11
N ALA A 24 4.89 -9.11 1.05
CA ALA A 24 5.76 -8.49 2.06
C ALA A 24 5.26 -8.83 3.46
N ASP A 25 6.17 -8.88 4.43
CA ASP A 25 5.79 -8.96 5.84
C ASP A 25 5.43 -7.55 6.32
N ILE A 26 4.13 -7.31 6.52
CA ILE A 26 3.58 -6.00 6.90
C ILE A 26 2.52 -6.12 7.98
N SER A 27 2.60 -5.22 8.96
CA SER A 27 1.75 -5.18 10.15
C SER A 27 0.69 -4.10 10.09
N ASN A 28 0.97 -2.98 9.43
CA ASN A 28 0.06 -1.83 9.23
C ASN A 28 0.18 -1.28 7.81
N VAL A 29 -0.72 -0.37 7.41
CA VAL A 29 -0.74 0.20 6.05
C VAL A 29 0.44 1.13 5.81
N ALA A 30 0.90 1.87 6.81
CA ALA A 30 2.05 2.76 6.66
C ALA A 30 3.34 2.00 6.26
N GLU A 31 3.47 0.72 6.61
CA GLU A 31 4.57 -0.13 6.15
C GLU A 31 4.53 -0.41 4.64
N VAL A 32 3.36 -0.36 4.00
CA VAL A 32 3.26 -0.49 2.52
C VAL A 32 3.99 0.67 1.85
N GLY A 33 3.80 1.90 2.34
CA GLY A 33 4.52 3.06 1.83
C GLY A 33 6.04 2.90 1.99
N ARG A 34 6.50 2.49 3.17
CA ARG A 34 7.92 2.21 3.43
C ARG A 34 8.48 1.11 2.54
N PHE A 35 7.73 0.03 2.35
CA PHE A 35 8.10 -1.06 1.45
C PHE A 35 8.30 -0.56 0.01
N LEU A 36 7.37 0.25 -0.50
CA LEU A 36 7.48 0.80 -1.85
C LEU A 36 8.70 1.72 -1.99
N VAL A 37 8.91 2.65 -1.06
CA VAL A 37 10.05 3.59 -1.10
C VAL A 37 11.39 2.85 -0.96
N ALA A 38 11.47 1.83 -0.12
CA ALA A 38 12.69 1.04 0.06
C ALA A 38 13.11 0.27 -1.20
N ASN A 39 12.15 -0.18 -2.02
CA ASN A 39 12.43 -0.95 -3.25
C ASN A 39 12.51 -0.06 -4.50
N TRP A 40 11.79 1.07 -4.52
CA TRP A 40 11.77 2.04 -5.62
C TRP A 40 11.88 3.46 -5.08
N PRO A 41 13.08 3.96 -4.74
CA PRO A 41 13.24 5.27 -4.10
C PRO A 41 12.60 6.44 -4.87
N SER A 42 12.53 6.36 -6.21
CA SER A 42 11.87 7.36 -7.05
C SER A 42 10.35 7.46 -6.85
N VAL A 43 9.72 6.45 -6.25
CA VAL A 43 8.27 6.41 -6.01
C VAL A 43 7.82 7.42 -4.96
N GLU A 44 8.70 7.78 -4.02
CA GLU A 44 8.36 8.70 -2.92
C GLU A 44 7.85 10.03 -3.48
N LYS A 45 8.62 10.64 -4.39
CA LYS A 45 8.24 11.88 -5.06
C LYS A 45 6.96 11.72 -5.89
N HIS A 46 6.80 10.59 -6.59
CA HIS A 46 5.58 10.33 -7.36
C HIS A 46 4.34 10.26 -6.45
N MET A 47 4.46 9.64 -5.27
CA MET A 47 3.36 9.47 -4.33
C MET A 47 2.98 10.77 -3.61
N GLN A 48 3.94 11.67 -3.37
CA GLN A 48 3.68 12.96 -2.71
C GLN A 48 2.70 13.86 -3.47
N ASP A 49 2.66 13.75 -4.80
CA ASP A 49 1.79 14.56 -5.65
C ASP A 49 0.39 13.93 -5.87
N GLN A 50 0.06 12.85 -5.14
CA GLN A 50 -1.12 12.02 -5.41
C GLN A 50 -1.90 11.70 -4.12
N HIS A 51 -3.22 11.52 -4.26
CA HIS A 51 -4.08 11.01 -3.20
C HIS A 51 -4.56 9.60 -3.54
N TYR A 52 -4.17 8.62 -2.74
CA TYR A 52 -4.54 7.22 -2.94
C TYR A 52 -5.65 6.80 -1.98
N LYS A 53 -6.56 5.97 -2.48
CA LYS A 53 -7.43 5.15 -1.63
C LYS A 53 -6.73 3.85 -1.31
N VAL A 54 -6.76 3.44 -0.05
CA VAL A 54 -6.17 2.18 0.39
C VAL A 54 -7.28 1.26 0.88
N PHE A 55 -7.27 0.03 0.38
CA PHE A 55 -8.21 -1.00 0.78
C PHE A 55 -7.48 -2.15 1.45
N VAL A 56 -8.01 -2.59 2.59
CA VAL A 56 -7.65 -3.83 3.29
C VAL A 56 -8.86 -4.76 3.16
N GLY A 57 -8.73 -5.81 2.36
CA GLY A 57 -9.90 -6.59 1.93
C GLY A 57 -10.89 -5.71 1.15
N SER A 58 -12.10 -5.56 1.67
CA SER A 58 -13.14 -4.65 1.16
C SER A 58 -13.21 -3.31 1.91
N TYR A 59 -12.45 -3.16 3.00
CA TYR A 59 -12.50 -2.00 3.88
C TYR A 59 -11.63 -0.86 3.35
N ASN A 60 -12.20 0.34 3.22
CA ASN A 60 -11.47 1.55 2.83
C ASN A 60 -10.85 2.20 4.08
N VAL A 61 -9.52 2.17 4.15
CA VAL A 61 -8.74 2.64 5.31
C VAL A 61 -8.65 4.16 5.28
N SER A 62 -8.93 4.80 6.42
CA SER A 62 -8.76 6.24 6.63
C SER A 62 -7.32 6.62 7.00
N GLU A 63 -6.99 7.91 6.98
CA GLU A 63 -5.64 8.39 7.35
C GLU A 63 -5.31 8.08 8.82
N GLU A 64 -6.30 8.17 9.70
CA GLU A 64 -6.17 7.93 11.13
C GLU A 64 -5.82 6.46 11.45
N GLU A 65 -6.14 5.56 10.53
CA GLU A 65 -5.96 4.11 10.70
C GLU A 65 -4.67 3.57 10.09
N LEU A 66 -3.88 4.39 9.38
CA LEU A 66 -2.72 3.93 8.62
C LEU A 66 -1.67 3.20 9.48
N ASN A 67 -1.57 3.60 10.75
CA ASN A 67 -0.64 3.02 11.71
C ASN A 67 -1.27 1.91 12.58
N LEU A 68 -2.57 1.67 12.47
CA LEU A 68 -3.24 0.61 13.19
C LEU A 68 -2.88 -0.77 12.59
N PRO A 69 -2.85 -1.83 13.40
CA PRO A 69 -2.63 -3.18 12.90
C PRO A 69 -3.71 -3.60 11.89
N ILE A 70 -3.27 -4.10 10.73
CA ILE A 70 -4.16 -4.66 9.70
C ILE A 70 -4.87 -5.89 10.28
N GLY A 71 -6.21 -5.91 10.17
CA GLY A 71 -7.08 -6.99 10.66
C GLY A 71 -7.85 -6.67 11.95
N GLN A 72 -7.75 -5.44 12.48
CA GLN A 72 -8.59 -5.00 13.60
C GLN A 72 -9.99 -4.53 13.16
N THR A 73 -10.13 -4.04 11.93
CA THR A 73 -11.36 -3.42 11.41
C THR A 73 -12.08 -4.28 10.34
N GLU A 74 -11.55 -5.47 10.01
CA GLU A 74 -12.21 -6.41 9.10
C GLU A 74 -13.34 -7.12 9.86
N GLU A 75 -14.60 -6.66 9.73
CA GLU A 75 -15.74 -7.53 10.03
C GLU A 75 -15.75 -8.70 9.03
N ILE A 76 -15.79 -9.92 9.56
CA ILE A 76 -15.82 -11.19 8.81
C ILE A 76 -17.14 -11.33 8.06
#